data_AF-A0A7M1TAM8-F1
#
_entry.id   AF-A0A7M1TAM8-F1
#
_cell.length_a   1.000
_cell.length_b   1.000
_cell.length_c   1.000
_cell.angle_alpha   90.00
_cell.angle_beta   90.00
_cell.angle_gamma   90.00
#
_symmetry.space_group_name_H-M   'P 1'
#
loop_
_entity.id
_entity.type
_entity.pdbx_description
1 polymer ?
#
loop_
_entity_poly.entity_id
_entity_poly.type
_entity_poly.pdbx_seq_one_letter_code
_entity_poly.pdbx_strand_id
1 'polypeptide(L)'
;MNRNRICWLCLLVGGLLSAPFQVSGWGFFAHACINHQAVYSLPPEMQVFFKPYQAFLTEHAADADRRKFILHSEAPRHYFDADAYDTTAWPCNWQQATLRWPAETLQRQGVLPWYALQVYNQLVEAFRRGDGQRVLKLSADLGHYIADACVPLHACSNYDGQFTGQHGIHALWETAIPERLYARFHLWVGKARYLPDPASTLWQIIRESARASDTVLVTEKYLRAHFPKKAKYGYYLRNNQWVRGYSTTYLETYEALMHQMVERRMQQAILAVASFWYTAWVNAGQPDLQDLMRVQFTHADSLEWHSLQRFEWDVRKERMGSFKE
;
A
#
# COMPACT_ATOMS: atom_id res chain seq x y z
N MET A 1 40.42 -24.06 -50.16
CA MET A 1 40.88 -24.44 -48.80
C MET A 1 40.80 -23.22 -47.89
N ASN A 2 40.02 -23.36 -46.80
CA ASN A 2 39.88 -22.53 -45.58
C ASN A 2 39.58 -21.02 -45.72
N ARG A 3 38.33 -20.57 -45.54
CA ARG A 3 37.54 -20.40 -44.27
C ARG A 3 38.09 -19.33 -43.32
N ASN A 4 37.34 -18.22 -43.26
CA ASN A 4 36.89 -17.47 -42.08
C ASN A 4 37.53 -17.83 -40.74
N ARG A 5 37.98 -16.80 -40.00
CA ARG A 5 37.61 -16.59 -38.59
C ARG A 5 38.08 -15.21 -38.10
N ILE A 6 37.13 -14.28 -38.09
CA ILE A 6 37.13 -13.09 -37.23
C ILE A 6 37.02 -13.61 -35.79
N CYS A 7 38.04 -13.39 -34.98
CA CYS A 7 38.00 -13.67 -33.55
C CYS A 7 37.16 -12.61 -32.84
N TRP A 8 35.88 -12.93 -32.62
CA TRP A 8 35.06 -12.27 -31.62
C TRP A 8 35.49 -12.77 -30.24
N LEU A 9 36.21 -11.93 -29.49
CA LEU A 9 36.45 -12.18 -28.08
C LEU A 9 35.13 -11.94 -27.33
N CYS A 10 34.57 -13.03 -26.78
CA CYS A 10 33.37 -13.03 -25.97
C CYS A 10 33.65 -12.35 -24.61
N LEU A 11 33.18 -11.12 -24.43
CA LEU A 11 32.94 -10.54 -23.11
C LEU A 11 31.49 -10.87 -22.70
N LEU A 12 31.31 -12.08 -22.17
CA LEU A 12 30.13 -12.46 -21.39
C LEU A 12 30.22 -11.77 -20.03
N VAL A 13 29.83 -10.50 -19.97
CA VAL A 13 29.49 -9.85 -18.70
C VAL A 13 28.05 -10.23 -18.39
N GLY A 14 27.88 -11.05 -17.36
CA GLY A 14 26.59 -11.51 -16.89
C GLY A 14 25.67 -10.34 -16.57
N GLY A 15 24.60 -10.20 -17.36
CA GLY A 15 23.47 -9.35 -17.05
C GLY A 15 22.67 -9.95 -15.89
N LEU A 16 23.12 -9.72 -14.67
CA LEU A 16 22.22 -9.68 -13.51
C LEU A 16 21.33 -8.43 -13.69
N LEU A 17 20.21 -8.62 -14.40
CA LEU A 17 19.10 -7.68 -14.41
C LEU A 17 18.43 -7.71 -13.02
N SER A 18 19.11 -7.15 -12.02
CA SER A 18 18.43 -6.53 -10.89
C SER A 18 17.72 -5.31 -11.44
N ALA A 19 16.45 -5.48 -11.83
CA ALA A 19 15.58 -4.35 -12.13
C ALA A 19 15.58 -3.42 -10.90
N PRO A 20 16.04 -2.16 -11.01
CA PRO A 20 15.94 -1.25 -9.89
C PRO A 20 14.45 -1.01 -9.65
N PHE A 21 13.97 -1.40 -8.46
CA PHE A 21 12.68 -0.98 -7.94
C PHE A 21 12.69 0.56 -7.87
N GLN A 22 12.24 1.23 -8.93
CA GLN A 22 12.01 2.66 -8.90
C GLN A 22 10.66 2.93 -8.23
N VAL A 23 10.60 2.69 -6.92
CA VAL A 23 9.45 3.12 -6.13
C VAL A 23 9.66 4.59 -5.77
N SER A 24 9.15 5.45 -6.66
CA SER A 24 9.18 6.89 -6.49
C SER A 24 8.06 7.28 -5.52
N GLY A 25 8.28 7.36 -4.21
CA GLY A 25 7.32 8.06 -3.34
C GLY A 25 7.27 7.66 -1.88
N TRP A 26 7.06 8.66 -1.03
CA TRP A 26 6.79 8.45 0.39
C TRP A 26 5.43 7.74 0.54
N GLY A 27 5.44 6.55 1.14
CA GLY A 27 4.30 5.63 1.32
C GLY A 27 4.31 4.42 0.37
N PHE A 28 4.83 4.59 -0.85
CA PHE A 28 4.62 3.63 -1.94
C PHE A 28 5.40 2.32 -1.81
N PHE A 29 6.55 2.37 -1.13
CA PHE A 29 7.41 1.20 -0.94
C PHE A 29 6.69 0.09 -0.17
N ALA A 30 5.93 0.44 0.87
CA ALA A 30 5.21 -0.53 1.68
C ALA A 30 4.12 -1.21 0.86
N HIS A 31 3.31 -0.46 0.09
CA HIS A 31 2.27 -1.04 -0.79
C HIS A 31 2.85 -1.99 -1.84
N ALA A 32 3.94 -1.59 -2.50
CA ALA A 32 4.62 -2.42 -3.48
C ALA A 32 5.10 -3.75 -2.84
N CYS A 33 5.71 -3.67 -1.66
CA CYS A 33 6.12 -4.85 -0.91
C CYS A 33 4.93 -5.73 -0.52
N ILE A 34 3.86 -5.14 0.01
CA ILE A 34 2.69 -5.88 0.48
C ILE A 34 2.06 -6.66 -0.68
N ASN A 35 1.83 -6.01 -1.83
CA ASN A 35 1.26 -6.68 -3.01
C ASN A 35 2.21 -7.76 -3.56
N HIS A 36 3.52 -7.50 -3.60
CA HIS A 36 4.51 -8.49 -3.99
C HIS A 36 4.42 -9.75 -3.11
N GLN A 37 4.46 -9.59 -1.78
CA GLN A 37 4.43 -10.70 -0.83
C GLN A 37 3.08 -11.43 -0.83
N ALA A 38 1.97 -10.71 -1.04
CA ALA A 38 0.64 -11.29 -1.07
C ALA A 38 0.49 -12.36 -2.18
N VAL A 39 1.13 -12.16 -3.34
CA VAL A 39 1.13 -13.15 -4.44
C VAL A 39 1.66 -14.51 -3.98
N TYR A 40 2.72 -14.53 -3.16
CA TYR A 40 3.33 -15.77 -2.67
C TYR A 40 2.54 -16.44 -1.55
N SER A 41 1.56 -15.74 -0.97
CA SER A 41 0.65 -16.28 0.03
C SER A 41 -0.58 -16.94 -0.61
N LEU A 42 -0.81 -16.76 -1.92
CA LEU A 42 -1.94 -17.36 -2.64
C LEU A 42 -1.76 -18.88 -2.82
N PRO A 43 -2.87 -19.65 -2.94
CA PRO A 43 -2.80 -21.08 -3.26
C PRO A 43 -2.25 -21.33 -4.68
N PRO A 44 -1.66 -22.50 -4.96
CA PRO A 44 -1.03 -22.81 -6.24
C PRO A 44 -1.90 -22.51 -7.47
N GLU A 45 -3.20 -22.80 -7.39
CA GLU A 45 -4.20 -22.58 -8.44
C GLU A 45 -4.29 -21.10 -8.83
N MET A 46 -4.16 -20.20 -7.86
CA MET A 46 -4.13 -18.76 -8.10
C MET A 46 -2.74 -18.27 -8.54
N GLN A 47 -1.68 -18.90 -8.06
CA GLN A 47 -0.32 -18.51 -8.45
C GLN A 47 -0.08 -18.69 -9.95
N VAL A 48 -0.77 -19.62 -10.63
CA VAL A 48 -0.72 -19.80 -12.08
C VAL A 48 -0.98 -18.49 -12.83
N PHE A 49 -1.93 -17.67 -12.34
CA PHE A 49 -2.25 -16.38 -12.93
C PHE A 49 -1.52 -15.21 -12.26
N PHE A 50 -1.44 -15.15 -10.94
CA PHE A 50 -0.88 -13.98 -10.24
C PHE A 50 0.65 -13.87 -10.35
N LYS A 51 1.38 -14.99 -10.36
CA LYS A 51 2.85 -14.99 -10.36
C LYS A 51 3.44 -14.41 -11.66
N PRO A 52 2.94 -14.74 -12.87
CA PRO A 52 3.37 -14.07 -14.11
C PRO A 52 3.19 -12.54 -14.10
N TYR A 53 2.18 -12.04 -13.39
CA TYR A 53 1.86 -10.61 -13.31
C TYR A 53 2.30 -9.95 -11.99
N GLN A 54 3.19 -10.59 -11.22
CA GLN A 54 3.67 -10.05 -9.95
C GLN A 54 4.30 -8.66 -10.10
N ALA A 55 5.07 -8.44 -11.18
CA ALA A 55 5.67 -7.13 -11.45
C ALA A 55 4.61 -6.04 -11.62
N PHE A 56 3.56 -6.32 -12.39
CA PHE A 56 2.42 -5.41 -12.56
C PHE A 56 1.77 -5.07 -11.21
N LEU A 57 1.41 -6.09 -10.41
CA LEU A 57 0.76 -5.87 -9.10
C LEU A 57 1.62 -5.05 -8.13
N THR A 58 2.95 -5.12 -8.30
CA THR A 58 3.91 -4.40 -7.48
C THR A 58 4.10 -2.95 -7.95
N GLU A 59 4.19 -2.72 -9.26
CA GLU A 59 4.33 -1.38 -9.86
C GLU A 59 3.07 -0.53 -9.67
N HIS A 60 1.91 -1.15 -9.83
CA HIS A 60 0.60 -0.52 -9.74
C HIS A 60 0.02 -0.51 -8.32
N ALA A 61 0.77 -0.98 -7.31
CA ALA A 61 0.33 -1.02 -5.91
C ALA A 61 0.04 0.36 -5.29
N ALA A 62 0.57 1.43 -5.89
CA ALA A 62 0.39 2.81 -5.44
C ALA A 62 -0.45 3.65 -6.41
N ASP A 63 -1.11 3.04 -7.40
CA ASP A 63 -1.88 3.80 -8.39
C ASP A 63 -3.07 4.54 -7.78
N ALA A 64 -3.70 3.99 -6.74
CA ALA A 64 -4.73 4.68 -5.98
C ALA A 64 -4.23 6.01 -5.39
N ASP A 65 -3.08 5.99 -4.75
CA ASP A 65 -2.45 7.22 -4.26
C ASP A 65 -2.13 8.22 -5.38
N ARG A 66 -1.70 7.72 -6.54
CA ARG A 66 -1.42 8.57 -7.71
C ARG A 66 -2.70 9.23 -8.25
N ARG A 67 -3.84 8.54 -8.18
CA ARG A 67 -5.12 9.10 -8.63
C ARG A 67 -5.53 10.34 -7.82
N LYS A 68 -5.05 10.53 -6.59
CA LYS A 68 -5.30 11.75 -5.79
C LYS A 68 -4.79 13.02 -6.47
N PHE A 69 -3.80 12.94 -7.36
CA PHE A 69 -3.28 14.12 -8.08
C PHE A 69 -4.19 14.58 -9.23
N ILE A 70 -5.10 13.72 -9.71
CA ILE A 70 -5.99 14.03 -10.83
C ILE A 70 -7.47 14.01 -10.44
N LEU A 71 -7.82 13.32 -9.35
CA LEU A 71 -9.19 13.13 -8.89
C LEU A 71 -9.30 13.46 -7.40
N HIS A 72 -9.87 14.61 -7.07
CA HIS A 72 -10.07 15.03 -5.67
C HIS A 72 -10.93 14.05 -4.87
N SER A 73 -11.90 13.38 -5.51
CA SER A 73 -12.75 12.38 -4.85
C SER A 73 -12.04 11.06 -4.56
N GLU A 74 -10.78 10.90 -4.98
CA GLU A 74 -9.95 9.76 -4.59
C GLU A 74 -9.47 9.89 -3.14
N ALA A 75 -9.07 11.09 -2.70
CA ALA A 75 -8.42 11.26 -1.40
C ALA A 75 -9.23 10.68 -0.20
N PRO A 76 -10.56 10.88 -0.10
CA PRO A 76 -11.38 10.25 0.94
C PRO A 76 -11.37 8.73 0.96
N ARG A 77 -10.96 8.06 -0.12
CA ARG A 77 -11.00 6.59 -0.23
C ARG A 77 -9.83 5.91 0.48
N HIS A 78 -8.88 6.67 1.02
CA HIS A 78 -7.67 6.16 1.68
C HIS A 78 -7.73 6.19 3.21
N TYR A 79 -8.77 6.75 3.80
CA TYR A 79 -8.87 6.85 5.26
C TYR A 79 -10.30 6.71 5.77
N PHE A 80 -10.39 6.58 7.09
CA PHE A 80 -11.62 6.62 7.87
C PHE A 80 -11.33 7.24 9.23
N ASP A 81 -11.69 8.51 9.43
CA ASP A 81 -11.44 9.28 10.65
C ASP A 81 -12.36 8.80 11.79
N ALA A 82 -12.01 7.67 12.38
CA ALA A 82 -12.80 6.94 13.36
C ALA A 82 -13.19 7.79 14.59
N ASP A 83 -12.30 8.68 15.00
CA ASP A 83 -12.44 9.61 16.12
C ASP A 83 -13.32 10.82 15.82
N ALA A 84 -13.70 11.04 14.56
CA ALA A 84 -14.63 12.08 14.16
C ALA A 84 -16.11 11.68 14.30
N TYR A 85 -16.38 10.42 14.63
CA TYR A 85 -17.73 9.89 14.82
C TYR A 85 -18.13 9.78 16.30
N ASP A 86 -19.42 9.97 16.57
CA ASP A 86 -20.01 9.92 17.91
C ASP A 86 -20.16 8.50 18.49
N THR A 87 -19.79 7.48 17.73
CA THR A 87 -19.95 6.07 18.08
C THR A 87 -18.79 5.25 17.55
N THR A 88 -18.56 4.09 18.16
CA THR A 88 -17.69 3.04 17.63
C THR A 88 -18.47 1.91 16.95
N ALA A 89 -19.80 1.94 17.01
CA ALA A 89 -20.70 1.04 16.31
C ALA A 89 -20.92 1.54 14.87
N TRP A 90 -19.84 1.55 14.08
CA TRP A 90 -19.89 2.07 12.71
C TRP A 90 -20.73 1.15 11.79
N PRO A 91 -21.63 1.73 10.98
CA PRO A 91 -22.47 0.99 10.06
C PRO A 91 -21.60 0.34 8.99
N CYS A 92 -21.60 -1.00 8.98
CA CYS A 92 -20.77 -1.75 8.05
C CYS A 92 -21.25 -1.60 6.59
N ASN A 93 -22.52 -1.26 6.41
CA ASN A 93 -23.15 -1.02 5.12
C ASN A 93 -23.22 0.49 4.81
N TRP A 94 -22.87 0.86 3.57
CA TRP A 94 -22.99 2.22 3.05
C TRP A 94 -24.42 2.79 3.16
N GLN A 95 -25.46 2.01 2.85
CA GLN A 95 -26.83 2.52 2.95
C GLN A 95 -27.19 2.92 4.38
N GLN A 96 -26.76 2.13 5.37
CA GLN A 96 -26.94 2.45 6.78
C GLN A 96 -26.11 3.68 7.20
N ALA A 97 -24.89 3.82 6.66
CA ALA A 97 -24.06 4.99 6.88
C ALA A 97 -24.74 6.27 6.38
N THR A 98 -25.33 6.25 5.18
CA THR A 98 -26.03 7.41 4.60
C THR A 98 -27.35 7.75 5.29
N LEU A 99 -27.96 6.81 6.01
CA LEU A 99 -29.13 7.09 6.86
C LEU A 99 -28.72 7.79 8.17
N ARG A 100 -27.49 7.56 8.64
CA ARG A 100 -26.99 8.10 9.90
C ARG A 100 -26.27 9.44 9.73
N TRP A 101 -25.50 9.60 8.65
CA TRP A 101 -24.68 10.78 8.42
C TRP A 101 -24.85 11.35 7.00
N PRO A 102 -24.80 12.68 6.84
CA PRO A 102 -24.81 13.31 5.52
C PRO A 102 -23.64 12.82 4.65
N ALA A 103 -23.88 12.70 3.35
CA ALA A 103 -22.85 12.24 2.39
C ALA A 103 -21.58 13.09 2.42
N GLU A 104 -21.70 14.41 2.59
CA GLU A 104 -20.55 15.31 2.71
C GLU A 104 -19.70 15.00 3.95
N THR A 105 -20.35 14.64 5.08
CA THR A 105 -19.62 14.25 6.29
C THR A 105 -18.87 12.94 6.06
N LEU A 106 -19.51 11.95 5.42
CA LEU A 106 -18.84 10.70 5.05
C LEU A 106 -17.64 10.94 4.14
N GLN A 107 -17.77 11.79 3.12
CA GLN A 107 -16.66 12.13 2.21
C GLN A 107 -15.54 12.88 2.93
N ARG A 108 -15.85 13.77 3.88
CA ARG A 108 -14.84 14.51 4.63
C ARG A 108 -14.10 13.64 5.65
N GLN A 109 -14.79 12.71 6.29
CA GLN A 109 -14.22 11.81 7.31
C GLN A 109 -13.69 10.49 6.73
N GLY A 110 -13.64 10.38 5.40
CA GLY A 110 -13.12 9.21 4.72
C GLY A 110 -14.13 8.07 4.56
N VAL A 111 -14.01 7.39 3.42
CA VAL A 111 -14.92 6.33 2.96
C VAL A 111 -14.21 5.02 2.63
N LEU A 112 -12.94 4.88 3.02
CA LEU A 112 -12.12 3.69 2.81
C LEU A 112 -12.85 2.35 3.04
N PRO A 113 -13.59 2.14 4.15
CA PRO A 113 -14.16 0.83 4.46
C PRO A 113 -15.18 0.40 3.42
N TRP A 114 -16.03 1.33 2.99
CA TRP A 114 -17.08 1.05 2.01
C TRP A 114 -16.50 0.98 0.60
N TYR A 115 -15.53 1.83 0.27
CA TYR A 115 -14.91 1.83 -1.06
C TYR A 115 -14.10 0.54 -1.30
N ALA A 116 -13.32 0.09 -0.32
CA ALA A 116 -12.59 -1.18 -0.43
C ALA A 116 -13.53 -2.38 -0.64
N LEU A 117 -14.69 -2.43 0.05
CA LEU A 117 -15.70 -3.47 -0.18
C LEU A 117 -16.35 -3.37 -1.57
N GLN A 118 -16.54 -2.15 -2.08
CA GLN A 118 -16.99 -1.97 -3.45
C GLN A 118 -15.97 -2.53 -4.47
N VAL A 119 -14.69 -2.20 -4.31
CA VAL A 119 -13.61 -2.72 -5.17
C VAL A 119 -13.52 -4.25 -5.06
N TYR A 120 -13.66 -4.80 -3.85
CA TYR A 120 -13.73 -6.24 -3.63
C TYR A 120 -14.87 -6.90 -4.41
N ASN A 121 -16.09 -6.35 -4.35
CA ASN A 121 -17.23 -6.88 -5.10
C ASN A 121 -17.02 -6.79 -6.62
N GLN A 122 -16.36 -5.72 -7.09
CA GLN A 122 -15.97 -5.62 -8.50
C GLN A 122 -14.93 -6.67 -8.89
N LEU A 123 -14.00 -7.01 -8.00
CA LEU A 123 -13.00 -8.05 -8.22
C LEU A 123 -13.65 -9.43 -8.32
N VAL A 124 -14.62 -9.74 -7.44
CA VAL A 124 -15.44 -10.96 -7.53
C VAL A 124 -16.10 -11.06 -8.90
N GLU A 125 -16.71 -9.98 -9.38
CA GLU A 125 -17.37 -9.96 -10.68
C GLU A 125 -16.39 -10.07 -11.86
N ALA A 126 -15.21 -9.48 -11.75
CA ALA A 126 -14.16 -9.60 -12.75
C ALA A 126 -13.68 -11.05 -12.89
N PHE A 127 -13.47 -11.75 -11.76
CA PHE A 127 -13.19 -13.19 -11.78
C PHE A 127 -14.33 -13.98 -12.42
N ARG A 128 -15.58 -13.72 -12.02
CA ARG A 128 -16.76 -14.44 -12.54
C ARG A 128 -16.89 -14.31 -14.06
N ARG A 129 -16.50 -13.17 -14.62
CA ARG A 129 -16.53 -12.90 -16.06
C ARG A 129 -15.28 -13.37 -16.81
N GLY A 130 -14.25 -13.87 -16.11
CA GLY A 130 -12.98 -14.23 -16.73
C GLY A 130 -12.18 -13.02 -17.27
N ASP A 131 -12.40 -11.82 -16.73
CA ASP A 131 -11.74 -10.60 -17.19
C ASP A 131 -10.39 -10.42 -16.50
N GLY A 132 -9.36 -11.10 -17.01
CA GLY A 132 -8.01 -11.09 -16.43
C GLY A 132 -7.40 -9.69 -16.32
N GLN A 133 -7.67 -8.80 -17.28
CA GLN A 133 -7.17 -7.42 -17.24
C GLN A 133 -7.76 -6.67 -16.03
N ARG A 134 -9.08 -6.75 -15.88
CA ARG A 134 -9.79 -6.11 -14.77
C ARG A 134 -9.44 -6.74 -13.43
N VAL A 135 -9.23 -8.06 -13.38
CA VAL A 135 -8.73 -8.76 -12.18
C VAL A 135 -7.41 -8.16 -11.73
N LEU A 136 -6.44 -7.94 -12.63
CA LEU A 136 -5.14 -7.36 -12.24
C LEU A 136 -5.26 -5.93 -11.72
N LYS A 137 -5.97 -5.06 -12.44
CA LYS A 137 -6.18 -3.65 -12.03
C LYS A 137 -6.86 -3.58 -10.65
N LEU A 138 -7.97 -4.30 -10.49
CA LEU A 138 -8.72 -4.31 -9.23
C LEU A 138 -7.97 -5.00 -8.09
N SER A 139 -7.12 -5.99 -8.38
CA SER A 139 -6.29 -6.62 -7.35
C SER A 139 -5.24 -5.64 -6.83
N ALA A 140 -4.58 -4.88 -7.69
CA ALA A 140 -3.62 -3.85 -7.29
C ALA A 140 -4.28 -2.76 -6.43
N ASP A 141 -5.44 -2.24 -6.89
CA ASP A 141 -6.23 -1.23 -6.17
C ASP A 141 -6.75 -1.75 -4.82
N LEU A 142 -7.36 -2.95 -4.81
CA LEU A 142 -7.85 -3.55 -3.57
C LEU A 142 -6.69 -3.79 -2.59
N GLY A 143 -5.54 -4.24 -3.11
CA GLY A 143 -4.33 -4.41 -2.32
C GLY A 143 -3.91 -3.12 -1.61
N HIS A 144 -4.00 -1.99 -2.32
CA HIS A 144 -3.75 -0.67 -1.76
C HIS A 144 -4.71 -0.33 -0.61
N TYR A 145 -6.02 -0.36 -0.85
CA TYR A 145 -7.01 0.04 0.16
C TYR A 145 -7.01 -0.88 1.39
N ILE A 146 -6.78 -2.18 1.22
CA ILE A 146 -6.67 -3.10 2.36
C ILE A 146 -5.39 -2.81 3.17
N ALA A 147 -4.29 -2.42 2.51
CA ALA A 147 -3.07 -1.99 3.19
C ALA A 147 -3.28 -0.66 3.96
N ASP A 148 -3.95 0.32 3.37
CA ASP A 148 -4.35 1.58 4.03
C ASP A 148 -5.17 1.32 5.28
N ALA A 149 -6.13 0.38 5.19
CA ALA A 149 -6.95 0.00 6.34
C ALA A 149 -6.12 -0.55 7.50
N CYS A 150 -4.93 -1.09 7.23
CA CYS A 150 -3.98 -1.56 8.24
C CYS A 150 -3.11 -0.45 8.84
N VAL A 151 -3.11 0.77 8.31
CA VAL A 151 -2.32 1.89 8.83
C VAL A 151 -3.10 2.59 9.96
N PRO A 152 -2.59 2.63 11.21
CA PRO A 152 -3.28 3.28 12.32
C PRO A 152 -3.61 4.76 12.07
N LEU A 153 -2.72 5.48 11.38
CA LEU A 153 -2.89 6.90 11.07
C LEU A 153 -3.89 7.17 9.95
N HIS A 154 -4.30 6.15 9.17
CA HIS A 154 -5.42 6.28 8.22
C HIS A 154 -6.78 6.03 8.90
N ALA A 155 -6.77 5.71 10.19
CA ALA A 155 -7.96 5.48 10.99
C ALA A 155 -8.14 6.54 12.10
N CYS A 156 -7.54 7.73 11.97
CA CYS A 156 -7.76 8.85 12.88
C CYS A 156 -7.58 10.21 12.19
N SER A 157 -8.33 11.21 12.65
CA SER A 157 -8.29 12.56 12.12
C SER A 157 -6.95 13.27 12.38
N ASN A 158 -6.20 12.84 13.40
CA ASN A 158 -4.87 13.35 13.73
C ASN A 158 -3.73 12.61 12.97
N TYR A 159 -3.98 12.26 11.71
CA TYR A 159 -3.13 11.38 10.90
C TYR A 159 -1.66 11.83 10.79
N ASP A 160 -1.39 13.13 10.75
CA ASP A 160 -0.02 13.68 10.70
C ASP A 160 0.38 14.35 12.01
N GLY A 161 -0.37 14.13 13.11
CA GLY A 161 -0.06 14.74 14.39
C GLY A 161 -0.34 16.24 14.43
N GLN A 162 -1.16 16.75 13.51
CA GLN A 162 -1.48 18.18 13.35
C GLN A 162 -2.19 18.79 14.56
N PHE A 163 -2.87 17.99 15.37
CA PHE A 163 -3.56 18.43 16.59
C PHE A 163 -2.71 18.23 17.85
N THR A 164 -1.61 17.48 17.76
CA THR A 164 -0.75 17.15 18.91
C THR A 164 0.68 17.66 18.78
N GLY A 165 0.99 18.41 17.71
CA GLY A 165 2.32 18.98 17.46
C GLY A 165 3.34 17.97 16.95
N GLN A 166 2.88 16.90 16.29
CA GLN A 166 3.70 15.78 15.82
C GLN A 166 3.83 15.71 14.28
N HIS A 167 3.57 16.83 13.58
CA HIS A 167 3.75 16.98 12.12
C HIS A 167 4.90 16.16 11.53
N GLY A 168 4.58 15.38 10.49
CA GLY A 168 5.47 14.42 9.85
C GLY A 168 5.49 13.03 10.49
N ILE A 169 4.62 12.73 11.47
CA ILE A 169 4.52 11.37 12.04
C ILE A 169 3.96 10.38 11.02
N HIS A 170 3.11 10.83 10.09
CA HIS A 170 2.61 10.00 9.00
C HIS A 170 3.76 9.47 8.15
N ALA A 171 4.65 10.36 7.71
CA ALA A 171 5.82 10.00 6.92
C ALA A 171 6.86 9.19 7.73
N LEU A 172 6.98 9.45 9.05
CA LEU A 172 7.79 8.63 9.95
C LEU A 172 7.33 7.18 9.92
N TRP A 173 6.03 6.97 10.12
CA TRP A 173 5.43 5.65 10.07
C TRP A 173 5.52 5.14 8.63
N GLU A 174 4.63 5.54 7.73
CA GLU A 174 4.38 4.86 6.46
C GLU A 174 5.58 4.81 5.50
N THR A 175 6.57 5.70 5.66
CA THR A 175 7.75 5.72 4.78
C THR A 175 9.05 5.40 5.49
N ALA A 176 9.41 6.20 6.50
CA ALA A 176 10.78 6.15 7.02
C ALA A 176 11.08 4.79 7.65
N ILE A 177 10.13 4.21 8.38
CA ILE A 177 10.31 2.89 9.00
C ILE A 177 10.33 1.78 7.94
N PRO A 178 9.31 1.61 7.07
CA PRO A 178 9.35 0.59 6.03
C PRO A 178 10.59 0.68 5.15
N GLU A 179 10.93 1.85 4.60
CA GLU A 179 12.08 1.95 3.68
C GLU A 179 13.42 1.61 4.36
N ARG A 180 13.60 2.00 5.63
CA ARG A 180 14.91 1.94 6.28
C ARG A 180 15.11 0.70 7.14
N LEU A 181 14.02 0.11 7.66
CA LEU A 181 14.07 -1.09 8.48
C LEU A 181 13.59 -2.34 7.73
N TYR A 182 13.17 -2.23 6.46
CA TYR A 182 12.67 -3.35 5.65
C TYR A 182 13.52 -4.63 5.75
N ALA A 183 14.84 -4.48 5.62
CA ALA A 183 15.77 -5.61 5.62
C ALA A 183 15.76 -6.43 6.93
N ARG A 184 15.13 -5.90 7.99
CA ARG A 184 14.97 -6.55 9.30
C ARG A 184 13.61 -7.23 9.48
N PHE A 185 12.65 -6.99 8.58
CA PHE A 185 11.29 -7.49 8.71
C PHE A 185 11.16 -8.94 8.23
N HIS A 186 10.38 -9.73 8.97
CA HIS A 186 10.04 -11.10 8.66
C HIS A 186 8.63 -11.16 8.08
N LEU A 187 8.50 -10.94 6.77
CA LEU A 187 7.20 -10.73 6.13
C LEU A 187 6.53 -12.00 5.57
N TRP A 188 7.00 -13.19 5.94
CA TRP A 188 6.31 -14.43 5.60
C TRP A 188 5.13 -14.67 6.55
N VAL A 189 3.91 -14.70 5.99
CA VAL A 189 2.66 -14.76 6.76
C VAL A 189 1.89 -16.07 6.59
N GLY A 190 2.42 -17.01 5.80
CA GLY A 190 1.75 -18.25 5.46
C GLY A 190 0.75 -18.08 4.31
N LYS A 191 -0.24 -18.97 4.26
CA LYS A 191 -1.22 -19.02 3.16
C LYS A 191 -2.42 -18.12 3.42
N ALA A 192 -2.96 -17.56 2.33
CA ALA A 192 -4.23 -16.87 2.28
C ALA A 192 -5.36 -17.72 2.88
N ARG A 193 -6.33 -17.05 3.51
CA ARG A 193 -7.46 -17.69 4.18
C ARG A 193 -8.77 -17.23 3.55
N TYR A 194 -9.73 -18.13 3.47
CA TYR A 194 -11.08 -17.75 3.05
C TYR A 194 -11.69 -16.86 4.14
N LEU A 195 -12.30 -15.75 3.75
CA LEU A 195 -13.00 -14.82 4.63
C LEU A 195 -14.51 -15.07 4.49
N PRO A 196 -15.18 -15.72 5.48
CA PRO A 196 -16.62 -15.96 5.40
C PRO A 196 -17.43 -14.66 5.33
N ASP A 197 -16.93 -13.61 5.98
CA ASP A 197 -17.47 -12.26 5.92
C ASP A 197 -16.32 -11.26 5.68
N PRO A 198 -16.06 -10.89 4.42
CA PRO A 198 -15.04 -9.89 4.06
C PRO A 198 -15.32 -8.53 4.69
N ALA A 199 -16.59 -8.14 4.86
CA ALA A 199 -16.96 -6.87 5.46
C ALA A 199 -16.61 -6.84 6.94
N SER A 200 -17.04 -7.83 7.71
CA SER A 200 -16.68 -7.93 9.13
C SER A 200 -15.16 -7.94 9.34
N THR A 201 -14.42 -8.67 8.49
CA THR A 201 -12.96 -8.72 8.53
C THR A 201 -12.33 -7.34 8.32
N LEU A 202 -12.76 -6.60 7.28
CA LEU A 202 -12.24 -5.26 7.02
C LEU A 202 -12.54 -4.30 8.18
N TRP A 203 -13.77 -4.31 8.69
CA TRP A 203 -14.16 -3.47 9.82
C TRP A 203 -13.41 -3.81 11.11
N GLN A 204 -13.06 -5.08 11.31
CA GLN A 204 -12.18 -5.47 12.41
C GLN A 204 -10.78 -4.84 12.25
N ILE A 205 -10.17 -4.94 11.06
CA ILE A 205 -8.85 -4.35 10.78
C ILE A 205 -8.85 -2.83 11.04
N ILE A 206 -9.90 -2.12 10.60
CA ILE A 206 -10.05 -0.68 10.82
C ILE A 206 -10.20 -0.36 12.31
N ARG A 207 -11.00 -1.13 13.05
CA ARG A 207 -11.12 -0.95 14.52
C ARG A 207 -9.79 -1.15 15.23
N GLU A 208 -8.98 -2.10 14.78
CA GLU A 208 -7.62 -2.32 15.30
C GLU A 208 -6.69 -1.15 14.94
N SER A 209 -6.75 -0.62 13.71
CA SER A 209 -6.02 0.59 13.30
C SER A 209 -6.40 1.79 14.17
N ALA A 210 -7.69 2.06 14.30
CA ALA A 210 -8.21 3.19 15.07
C ALA A 210 -7.74 3.13 16.52
N ARG A 211 -7.79 1.94 17.15
CA ARG A 211 -7.25 1.73 18.49
C ARG A 211 -5.74 1.99 18.52
N ALA A 212 -4.97 1.42 17.59
CA ALA A 212 -3.51 1.58 17.58
C ALA A 212 -3.02 3.00 17.31
N SER A 213 -3.86 3.90 16.79
CA SER A 213 -3.50 5.29 16.52
C SER A 213 -3.05 6.04 17.78
N ASP A 214 -3.62 5.69 18.93
CA ASP A 214 -3.25 6.23 20.24
C ASP A 214 -1.78 5.92 20.58
N THR A 215 -1.37 4.68 20.34
CA THR A 215 -0.08 4.13 20.69
C THR A 215 0.99 4.73 19.79
N VAL A 216 0.69 4.88 18.50
CA VAL A 216 1.56 5.60 17.54
C VAL A 216 1.83 7.01 18.05
N LEU A 217 0.79 7.80 18.33
CA LEU A 217 0.94 9.20 18.73
C LEU A 217 1.62 9.35 20.11
N VAL A 218 1.16 8.61 21.12
CA VAL A 218 1.71 8.69 22.49
C VAL A 218 3.16 8.23 22.52
N THR A 219 3.51 7.16 21.81
CA THR A 219 4.86 6.63 21.80
C THR A 219 5.83 7.59 21.11
N GLU A 220 5.45 8.20 19.99
CA GLU A 220 6.35 9.15 19.31
C GLU A 220 6.54 10.40 20.16
N LYS A 221 5.49 10.89 20.83
CA LYS A 221 5.56 12.03 21.73
C LYS A 221 6.48 11.74 22.92
N TYR A 222 6.34 10.57 23.53
CA TYR A 222 7.21 10.11 24.61
C TYR A 222 8.66 10.02 24.14
N LEU A 223 8.92 9.31 23.04
CA LEU A 223 10.26 9.15 22.49
C LEU A 223 10.89 10.50 22.18
N ARG A 224 10.17 11.38 21.48
CA ARG A 224 10.64 12.72 21.13
C ARG A 224 11.09 13.53 22.35
N ALA A 225 10.39 13.41 23.48
CA ALA A 225 10.72 14.13 24.71
C ALA A 225 11.97 13.57 25.41
N HIS A 226 12.23 12.27 25.27
CA HIS A 226 13.31 11.56 25.98
C HIS A 226 14.52 11.21 25.09
N PHE A 227 14.43 11.44 23.79
CA PHE A 227 15.50 11.16 22.85
C PHE A 227 16.46 12.36 22.72
N PRO A 228 17.78 12.16 22.66
CA PRO A 228 18.72 13.26 22.49
C PRO A 228 18.44 14.05 21.20
N LYS A 229 18.12 15.35 21.32
CA LYS A 229 17.72 16.21 20.18
C LYS A 229 18.70 16.15 19.01
N LYS A 230 20.00 16.12 19.29
CA LYS A 230 21.08 16.04 18.29
C LYS A 230 21.15 14.70 17.55
N ALA A 231 20.61 13.63 18.14
CA ALA A 231 20.61 12.28 17.57
C ALA A 231 19.30 11.94 16.83
N LYS A 232 18.24 12.75 16.96
CA LYS A 232 16.92 12.47 16.35
C LYS A 232 17.00 12.36 14.83
N TYR A 233 17.84 13.18 14.21
CA TYR A 233 17.99 13.25 12.76
C TYR A 233 19.40 12.85 12.34
N GLY A 234 19.52 12.31 11.13
CA GLY A 234 20.79 11.97 10.50
C GLY A 234 20.68 12.04 8.98
N TYR A 235 21.76 11.67 8.31
CA TYR A 235 21.80 11.54 6.85
C TYR A 235 21.81 10.07 6.46
N TYR A 236 21.10 9.74 5.38
CA TYR A 236 21.12 8.42 4.78
C TYR A 236 21.04 8.53 3.25
N LEU A 237 21.50 7.48 2.57
CA LEU A 237 21.45 7.42 1.12
C LEU A 237 20.06 6.95 0.68
N ARG A 238 19.40 7.70 -0.20
CA ARG A 238 18.13 7.35 -0.84
C ARG A 238 18.23 7.72 -2.32
N ASN A 239 17.98 6.76 -3.23
CA ASN A 239 18.12 6.97 -4.67
C ASN A 239 19.47 7.61 -5.07
N ASN A 240 20.57 7.13 -4.48
CA ASN A 240 21.93 7.66 -4.65
C ASN A 240 22.13 9.13 -4.23
N GLN A 241 21.22 9.70 -3.44
CA GLN A 241 21.34 11.05 -2.88
C GLN A 241 21.33 11.01 -1.36
N TRP A 242 22.19 11.83 -0.75
CA TRP A 242 22.18 12.02 0.71
C TRP A 242 21.00 12.89 1.10
N VAL A 243 20.09 12.33 1.89
CA VAL A 243 18.92 13.04 2.40
C VAL A 243 18.97 13.08 3.93
N ARG A 244 18.48 14.18 4.49
CA ARG A 244 18.31 14.32 5.95
C ARG A 244 16.94 13.75 6.34
N GLY A 245 16.91 12.91 7.36
CA GLY A 245 15.67 12.38 7.93
C GLY A 245 15.89 11.87 9.34
N TYR A 246 14.94 11.12 9.89
CA TYR A 246 15.09 10.46 11.19
C TYR A 246 16.35 9.59 11.21
N SER A 247 17.07 9.51 12.32
CA SER A 247 18.23 8.62 12.43
C SER A 247 17.77 7.16 12.53
N THR A 248 18.62 6.21 12.15
CA THR A 248 18.29 4.77 12.27
C THR A 248 17.95 4.40 13.70
N THR A 249 18.73 4.91 14.67
CA THR A 249 18.48 4.68 16.09
C THR A 249 17.12 5.20 16.55
N TYR A 250 16.68 6.36 16.05
CA TYR A 250 15.33 6.88 16.37
C TYR A 250 14.24 5.94 15.83
N LEU A 251 14.37 5.48 14.58
CA LEU A 251 13.41 4.55 13.98
C LEU A 251 13.34 3.22 14.73
N GLU A 252 14.50 2.63 15.03
CA GLU A 252 14.60 1.36 15.76
C GLU A 252 14.05 1.47 17.18
N THR A 253 14.35 2.57 17.88
CA THR A 253 13.82 2.80 19.23
C THR A 253 12.32 2.98 19.20
N TYR A 254 11.81 3.77 18.25
CA TYR A 254 10.38 3.99 18.09
C TYR A 254 9.64 2.69 17.81
N GLU A 255 10.17 1.89 16.89
CA GLU A 255 9.55 0.63 16.52
C GLU A 255 9.62 -0.41 17.65
N ALA A 256 10.73 -0.47 18.40
CA ALA A 256 10.85 -1.30 19.58
C ALA A 256 9.85 -0.91 20.68
N LEU A 257 9.63 0.39 20.91
CA LEU A 257 8.63 0.88 21.88
C LEU A 257 7.20 0.54 21.47
N MET A 258 6.93 0.39 20.17
CA MET A 258 5.65 -0.09 19.64
C MET A 258 5.60 -1.62 19.45
N HIS A 259 6.58 -2.33 20.03
CA HIS A 259 6.74 -3.79 19.98
C HIS A 259 6.91 -4.38 18.57
N GLN A 260 7.46 -3.63 17.61
CA GLN A 260 7.49 -3.96 16.19
C GLN A 260 6.14 -3.75 15.46
N MET A 261 5.41 -2.66 15.77
CA MET A 261 4.06 -2.46 15.23
C MET A 261 4.05 -2.35 13.72
N VAL A 262 5.03 -1.67 13.15
CA VAL A 262 5.12 -1.50 11.70
C VAL A 262 5.21 -2.83 10.99
N GLU A 263 6.13 -3.67 11.44
CA GLU A 263 6.31 -5.02 10.90
C GLU A 263 5.02 -5.86 11.05
N ARG A 264 4.40 -5.86 12.24
CA ARG A 264 3.16 -6.61 12.49
C ARG A 264 1.99 -6.14 11.62
N ARG A 265 1.86 -4.82 11.39
CA ARG A 265 0.79 -4.28 10.52
C ARG A 265 1.06 -4.57 9.05
N MET A 266 2.32 -4.58 8.61
CA MET A 266 2.68 -5.05 7.26
C MET A 266 2.38 -6.54 7.08
N GLN A 267 2.70 -7.40 8.06
CA GLN A 267 2.32 -8.82 8.03
C GLN A 267 0.79 -8.99 7.95
N GLN A 268 0.04 -8.24 8.75
CA GLN A 268 -1.42 -8.26 8.69
C GLN A 268 -1.95 -7.82 7.32
N ALA A 269 -1.38 -6.76 6.74
CA ALA A 269 -1.75 -6.28 5.41
C ALA A 269 -1.48 -7.34 4.33
N ILE A 270 -0.30 -7.98 4.32
CA ILE A 270 0.04 -9.04 3.36
C ILE A 270 -0.98 -10.19 3.43
N LEU A 271 -1.26 -10.67 4.64
CA LEU A 271 -2.20 -11.77 4.83
C LEU A 271 -3.62 -11.36 4.43
N ALA A 272 -4.05 -10.15 4.79
CA ALA A 272 -5.37 -9.62 4.46
C ALA A 272 -5.51 -9.49 2.94
N VAL A 273 -4.59 -8.82 2.25
CA VAL A 273 -4.61 -8.65 0.78
C VAL A 273 -4.72 -10.00 0.08
N ALA A 274 -3.85 -10.96 0.42
CA ALA A 274 -3.90 -12.30 -0.16
C ALA A 274 -5.23 -13.01 0.12
N SER A 275 -5.77 -12.86 1.33
CA SER A 275 -7.05 -13.45 1.75
C SER A 275 -8.25 -12.81 1.04
N PHE A 276 -8.24 -11.50 0.81
CA PHE A 276 -9.29 -10.80 0.06
C PHE A 276 -9.27 -11.21 -1.43
N TRP A 277 -8.09 -11.28 -2.06
CA TRP A 277 -7.96 -11.79 -3.42
C TRP A 277 -8.44 -13.24 -3.53
N TYR A 278 -7.99 -14.11 -2.63
CA TYR A 278 -8.40 -15.51 -2.58
C TYR A 278 -9.91 -15.65 -2.39
N THR A 279 -10.47 -14.93 -1.43
CA THR A 279 -11.91 -14.95 -1.17
C THR A 279 -12.70 -14.41 -2.35
N ALA A 280 -12.20 -13.41 -3.08
CA ALA A 280 -12.85 -12.89 -4.27
C ALA A 280 -12.94 -13.96 -5.37
N TRP A 281 -11.84 -14.69 -5.61
CA TRP A 281 -11.80 -15.81 -6.55
C TRP A 281 -12.74 -16.96 -6.13
N VAL A 282 -12.74 -17.34 -4.85
CA VAL A 282 -13.65 -18.38 -4.33
C VAL A 282 -15.11 -17.97 -4.50
N ASN A 283 -15.47 -16.74 -4.12
CA ASN A 283 -16.84 -16.23 -4.24
C ASN A 283 -17.29 -16.01 -5.69
N ALA A 284 -16.35 -15.95 -6.63
CA ALA A 284 -16.63 -15.95 -8.06
C ALA A 284 -16.96 -17.35 -8.63
N GLY A 285 -16.85 -18.41 -7.82
CA GLY A 285 -17.04 -19.79 -8.24
C GLY A 285 -15.76 -20.50 -8.68
N GLN A 286 -14.59 -19.98 -8.27
CA GLN A 286 -13.29 -20.56 -8.58
C GLN A 286 -13.06 -20.83 -10.09
N PRO A 287 -13.27 -19.83 -10.98
CA PRO A 287 -13.03 -20.00 -12.41
C PRO A 287 -11.58 -20.44 -12.66
N ASP A 288 -11.35 -21.22 -13.72
CA ASP A 288 -9.99 -21.62 -14.11
C ASP A 288 -9.18 -20.39 -14.52
N LEU A 289 -8.10 -20.15 -13.79
CA LEU A 289 -7.28 -18.96 -13.97
C LEU A 289 -6.29 -19.08 -15.13
N GLN A 290 -6.13 -20.27 -15.71
CA GLN A 290 -5.37 -20.43 -16.96
C GLN A 290 -6.00 -19.66 -18.13
N ASP A 291 -7.33 -19.60 -18.16
CA ASP A 291 -8.07 -18.88 -19.21
C ASP A 291 -7.85 -17.36 -19.15
N LEU A 292 -7.41 -16.84 -18.00
CA LEU A 292 -7.15 -15.42 -17.78
C LEU A 292 -5.71 -15.01 -18.16
N MET A 293 -4.82 -15.95 -18.49
CA MET A 293 -3.38 -15.69 -18.69
C MET A 293 -3.01 -14.91 -19.97
N ARG A 294 -3.99 -14.56 -20.82
CA ARG A 294 -3.78 -13.78 -22.05
C ARG A 294 -4.12 -12.31 -21.86
N VAL A 295 -3.71 -11.71 -20.74
CA VAL A 295 -3.93 -10.28 -20.52
C VAL A 295 -3.07 -9.48 -21.49
N GLN A 296 -3.73 -8.66 -22.31
CA GLN A 296 -3.11 -7.63 -23.10
C GLN A 296 -3.65 -6.29 -22.61
N PHE A 297 -2.74 -5.39 -22.25
CA PHE A 297 -3.11 -4.02 -21.92
C PHE A 297 -3.14 -3.19 -23.19
N THR A 298 -4.16 -2.34 -23.30
CA THR A 298 -4.34 -1.46 -24.45
C THR A 298 -3.39 -0.26 -24.38
N HIS A 299 -3.20 0.43 -25.49
CA HIS A 299 -2.46 1.70 -25.51
C HIS A 299 -3.08 2.75 -24.56
N ALA A 300 -4.41 2.75 -24.41
CA ALA A 300 -5.11 3.66 -23.51
C ALA A 300 -4.73 3.40 -22.05
N ASP A 301 -4.58 2.13 -21.66
CA ASP A 301 -4.12 1.78 -20.30
C ASP A 301 -2.70 2.30 -20.06
N SER A 302 -1.80 2.11 -21.03
CA SER A 302 -0.43 2.65 -20.95
C SER A 302 -0.41 4.17 -20.80
N LEU A 303 -1.27 4.88 -21.53
CA LEU A 303 -1.40 6.34 -21.41
C LEU A 303 -1.94 6.76 -20.05
N GLU A 304 -2.92 6.04 -19.50
CA GLU A 304 -3.47 6.27 -18.15
C GLU A 304 -2.34 6.20 -17.11
N TRP A 305 -1.56 5.12 -17.08
CA TRP A 305 -0.48 4.99 -16.08
C TRP A 305 0.66 5.98 -16.28
N HIS A 306 1.05 6.25 -17.52
CA HIS A 306 2.05 7.29 -17.81
C HIS A 306 1.57 8.68 -17.37
N SER A 307 0.28 8.96 -17.48
CA SER A 307 -0.29 10.22 -16.98
C SER A 307 -0.20 10.28 -15.46
N LEU A 308 -0.57 9.20 -14.74
CA LEU A 308 -0.49 9.12 -13.28
C LEU A 308 0.93 9.35 -12.77
N GLN A 309 1.91 8.66 -13.37
CA GLN A 309 3.32 8.82 -13.01
C GLN A 309 3.84 10.23 -13.30
N ARG A 310 3.42 10.85 -14.40
CA ARG A 310 3.83 12.21 -14.78
C ARG A 310 3.25 13.27 -13.83
N PHE A 311 1.94 13.21 -13.54
CA PHE A 311 1.30 14.15 -12.64
C PHE A 311 1.89 14.09 -11.23
N GLU A 312 2.14 12.88 -10.73
CA GLU A 312 2.85 12.68 -9.46
C GLU A 312 4.22 13.38 -9.46
N TRP A 313 4.99 13.21 -10.53
CA TRP A 313 6.32 13.80 -10.68
C TRP A 313 6.28 15.33 -10.72
N ASP A 314 5.33 15.91 -11.47
CA ASP A 314 5.20 17.35 -11.64
C ASP A 314 4.78 18.04 -10.32
N VAL A 315 3.77 17.51 -9.62
CA VAL A 315 3.35 18.02 -8.31
C VAL A 315 4.49 17.96 -7.28
N ARG A 316 5.32 16.92 -7.33
CA ARG A 316 6.49 16.81 -6.45
C ARG A 316 7.57 17.82 -6.77
N LYS A 317 7.85 18.09 -8.05
CA LYS A 317 8.80 19.12 -8.46
C LYS A 317 8.37 20.50 -7.97
N GLU A 318 7.10 20.85 -8.08
CA GLU A 318 6.57 22.13 -7.59
C GLU A 318 6.78 22.27 -6.07
N ARG A 319 6.46 21.22 -5.30
CA ARG A 319 6.69 21.20 -3.85
C ARG A 319 8.16 21.30 -3.47
N MET A 320 9.06 20.64 -4.19
CA MET A 320 10.51 20.73 -3.94
C MET A 320 11.12 22.07 -4.39
N GLY A 321 10.54 22.71 -5.40
CA GLY A 321 10.91 24.06 -5.84
C GLY A 321 10.52 25.14 -4.83
N SER A 322 9.44 24.93 -4.07
CA SER A 322 8.95 25.85 -3.04
C SER A 322 9.76 25.87 -1.73
N PHE A 323 10.68 24.93 -1.52
CA PHE A 323 11.58 24.90 -0.35
C PHE A 323 12.91 25.65 -0.59
N LYS A 324 13.03 26.40 -1.70
CA LYS A 324 14.21 27.21 -2.05
C LYS A 324 14.09 28.71 -1.75
N GLU A 325 13.05 29.14 -1.05
CA GLU A 325 12.92 30.53 -0.56
C GLU A 325 13.05 30.63 0.96
#